data_AF-H3H440-F1
#
_entry.id   AF-H3H440-F1
#
_cell.length_a   1.000
_cell.length_b   1.000
_cell.length_c   1.000
_cell.angle_alpha   90.00
_cell.angle_beta   90.00
_cell.angle_gamma   90.00
#
_symmetry.space_group_name_H-M   'P 1'
#
loop_
_entity.id
_entity.type
_entity.pdbx_description
1 polymer ?
#
loop_
_entity_poly.entity_id
_entity_poly.type
_entity_poly.pdbx_seq_one_letter_code
_entity_poly.pdbx_strand_id
1 'polypeptide(L)'
;MPDAQPPSDVEAARLLTGSRTSITSPPRKLLACMPMLVLAALTTMVGMTVVIGAGGVDFGSGNSVASLSSSATFLAADVSVNVSHPDSQWYHRSDGFDETVGRDRGVVTCMHDGVLPLGLSLVRELRCLGNRELIQVYHCGQQELSNSSQETLLGADDRLELVDVCSDLVERGVLNDNMASQFRSWWIKPLAMYHTDVRHVMLVDVDDIFVKNPAVLRDLEGYTITGTTFFYDRVVKNCRKFMSGMDGNMQYMDKLIANFDYKRFNITGEPKPSDNALKSFAYNNNTCHEMDSSLVLIDKERVGQAAMDVMLWFITEERFRYQFSFGDKETFWLTMEMAHVPYFFSPWGVSVVSSSPNKDMQEHPDTLCGSILQYMPVNDNNPEMLYVNGKALVDPYPSGVDGVATARRQNLYNTFPTHMVPRQKRTPTKPSRQQFTIECMIGLGSTPLPDSFPGALMRRRLHFLGVTTGVLGSLQHCETYALDF
;
A
#
# COMPACT_ATOMS: atom_id res chain seq x y z
N MET A 1 21.36 51.08 -20.39
CA MET A 1 20.63 52.30 -20.03
C MET A 1 20.87 53.35 -21.09
N PRO A 2 19.89 54.22 -21.41
CA PRO A 2 18.57 54.39 -20.77
C PRO A 2 17.45 53.85 -21.68
N ASP A 3 16.47 53.10 -21.16
CA ASP A 3 15.26 53.49 -20.41
C ASP A 3 14.05 53.71 -21.33
N ALA A 4 13.15 52.73 -21.34
CA ALA A 4 11.73 52.92 -21.61
C ALA A 4 10.92 51.81 -20.90
N GLN A 5 9.95 52.23 -20.10
CA GLN A 5 9.12 51.47 -19.14
C GLN A 5 8.17 50.43 -19.79
N PRO A 6 7.70 49.44 -19.01
CA PRO A 6 6.74 48.43 -19.47
C PRO A 6 5.30 48.97 -19.53
N PRO A 7 4.44 48.43 -20.42
CA PRO A 7 3.05 48.87 -20.53
C PRO A 7 2.17 48.35 -19.39
N SER A 8 1.26 49.24 -18.96
CA SER A 8 0.36 49.17 -17.81
C SER A 8 -0.87 48.28 -17.97
N ASP A 9 -1.31 47.70 -16.85
CA ASP A 9 -2.50 46.89 -16.58
C ASP A 9 -3.87 47.54 -16.94
N VAL A 10 -4.13 47.84 -18.21
CA VAL A 10 -5.42 48.44 -18.62
C VAL A 10 -6.20 47.60 -19.65
N GLU A 11 -5.63 46.48 -20.13
CA GLU A 11 -6.27 45.64 -21.15
C GLU A 11 -6.82 44.29 -20.62
N ALA A 12 -6.89 44.13 -19.29
CA ALA A 12 -7.60 43.01 -18.64
C ALA A 12 -8.97 43.39 -18.06
N ALA A 13 -9.37 44.68 -18.13
CA ALA A 13 -10.58 45.20 -17.48
C ALA A 13 -11.80 45.39 -18.41
N ARG A 14 -11.75 44.93 -19.67
CA ARG A 14 -12.82 45.17 -20.67
C ARG A 14 -13.77 44.00 -20.97
N LEU A 15 -13.72 42.89 -20.21
CA LEU A 15 -14.63 41.74 -20.39
C LEU A 15 -15.69 41.57 -19.28
N LEU A 16 -15.98 42.60 -18.49
CA LEU A 16 -16.97 42.51 -17.39
C LEU A 16 -18.09 43.57 -17.40
N THR A 17 -18.42 44.15 -18.55
CA THR A 17 -19.61 45.03 -18.65
C THR A 17 -20.74 44.38 -19.44
N GLY A 18 -21.47 43.49 -18.75
CA GLY A 18 -22.76 42.96 -19.18
C GLY A 18 -23.88 43.42 -18.24
N SER A 19 -24.69 44.36 -18.71
CA SER A 19 -26.13 44.56 -18.44
C SER A 19 -26.68 44.29 -17.01
N ARG A 20 -27.00 45.38 -16.29
CA ARG A 20 -27.88 45.36 -15.11
C ARG A 20 -29.32 45.06 -15.50
N THR A 21 -29.88 43.96 -15.03
CA THR A 21 -31.33 43.77 -14.86
C THR A 21 -31.68 43.78 -13.37
N SER A 22 -32.68 44.59 -13.02
CA SER A 22 -33.21 44.79 -11.68
C SER A 22 -33.81 43.51 -11.09
N ILE A 23 -33.35 43.09 -9.91
CA ILE A 23 -34.05 42.11 -9.08
C ILE A 23 -34.39 42.78 -7.74
N THR A 24 -35.68 42.82 -7.46
CA THR A 24 -36.33 43.29 -6.25
C THR A 24 -35.89 42.50 -5.02
N SER A 25 -35.63 43.20 -3.92
CA SER A 25 -35.27 42.68 -2.59
C SER A 25 -36.31 41.70 -2.01
N PRO A 26 -35.91 40.58 -1.37
CA PRO A 26 -36.83 39.75 -0.60
C PRO A 26 -37.11 40.36 0.79
N PRO A 27 -38.21 39.97 1.46
CA PRO A 27 -38.68 40.63 2.67
C PRO A 27 -37.79 40.32 3.88
N ARG A 28 -37.66 41.34 4.75
CA ARG A 28 -36.87 41.43 6.00
C ARG A 28 -37.25 40.45 7.13
N LYS A 29 -37.75 39.24 6.83
CA LYS A 29 -38.07 38.21 7.84
C LYS A 29 -37.16 36.97 7.82
N LEU A 30 -36.17 36.90 6.91
CA LEU A 30 -35.22 35.77 6.84
C LEU A 30 -33.88 35.99 7.54
N LEU A 31 -33.57 37.20 8.02
CA LEU A 31 -32.34 37.46 8.80
C LEU A 31 -32.46 37.15 10.30
N ALA A 32 -33.65 36.86 10.81
CA ALA A 32 -33.84 36.50 12.22
C ALA A 32 -33.70 34.99 12.51
N CYS A 33 -33.58 34.14 11.48
CA CYS A 33 -33.47 32.68 11.65
C CYS A 33 -32.07 32.11 11.45
N MET A 34 -31.10 32.91 11.00
CA MET A 34 -29.71 32.45 10.88
C MET A 34 -29.03 32.11 12.22
N PRO A 35 -29.26 32.80 13.35
CA PRO A 35 -28.67 32.40 14.62
C PRO A 35 -29.23 31.06 15.15
N MET A 36 -30.47 30.71 14.80
CA MET A 36 -31.12 29.47 15.24
C MET A 36 -30.70 28.25 14.41
N LEU A 37 -30.44 28.43 13.11
CA LEU A 37 -29.94 27.35 12.23
C LEU A 37 -28.47 27.00 12.51
N VAL A 38 -27.65 27.98 12.90
CA VAL A 38 -26.26 27.75 13.32
C VAL A 38 -26.19 27.06 14.68
N LEU A 39 -27.12 27.36 15.61
CA LEU A 39 -27.20 26.69 16.90
C LEU A 39 -27.70 25.24 16.78
N ALA A 40 -28.63 24.95 15.86
CA ALA A 40 -29.10 23.58 15.56
C ALA A 40 -28.03 22.72 14.85
N ALA A 41 -27.17 23.33 14.03
CA ALA A 41 -26.02 22.65 13.42
C ALA A 41 -24.89 22.38 14.43
N LEU A 42 -24.70 23.25 15.41
CA LEU A 42 -23.72 23.06 16.49
C LEU A 42 -24.17 22.01 17.53
N THR A 43 -25.46 21.90 17.84
CA THR A 43 -25.96 20.86 18.77
C THR A 43 -26.00 19.46 18.14
N THR A 44 -26.20 19.34 16.82
CA THR A 44 -26.08 18.07 16.09
C THR A 44 -24.62 17.63 15.92
N MET A 45 -23.70 18.57 15.72
CA MET A 45 -22.26 18.30 15.70
C MET A 45 -21.71 17.87 17.07
N VAL A 46 -22.10 18.53 18.17
CA VAL A 46 -21.68 18.12 19.53
C VAL A 46 -22.35 16.81 19.96
N GLY A 47 -23.56 16.50 19.47
CA GLY A 47 -24.21 15.20 19.68
C GLY A 47 -23.49 14.03 19.01
N MET A 48 -22.92 14.20 17.81
CA MET A 48 -22.14 13.16 17.15
C MET A 48 -20.73 12.97 17.73
N THR A 49 -20.09 14.03 18.25
CA THR A 49 -18.77 13.88 18.89
C THR A 49 -18.87 13.26 20.29
N VAL A 50 -20.01 13.38 20.97
CA VAL A 50 -20.23 12.74 22.29
C VAL A 50 -20.69 11.28 22.17
N VAL A 51 -21.25 10.86 21.03
CA VAL A 51 -21.60 9.44 20.77
C VAL A 51 -20.39 8.59 20.32
N ILE A 52 -19.25 9.20 19.99
CA ILE A 52 -18.01 8.48 19.67
C ILE A 52 -17.05 8.43 20.88
N GLY A 53 -17.40 9.07 22.01
CA GLY A 53 -16.52 9.22 23.19
C GLY A 53 -16.93 8.46 24.46
N ALA A 54 -18.11 7.84 24.53
CA ALA A 54 -18.57 7.15 25.74
C ALA A 54 -19.60 6.05 25.41
N GLY A 55 -19.11 4.95 24.84
CA GLY A 55 -19.89 3.74 24.62
C GLY A 55 -19.00 2.54 24.92
N GLY A 56 -18.80 2.25 26.20
CA GLY A 56 -18.35 0.92 26.61
C GLY A 56 -19.42 -0.05 26.15
N VAL A 57 -19.10 -0.87 25.14
CA VAL A 57 -19.94 -2.00 24.77
C VAL A 57 -19.69 -3.06 25.83
N ASP A 58 -20.64 -3.14 26.76
CA ASP A 58 -20.71 -4.17 27.78
C ASP A 58 -20.87 -5.52 27.08
N PHE A 59 -19.82 -6.35 27.08
CA PHE A 59 -19.96 -7.76 26.71
C PHE A 59 -20.65 -8.47 27.88
N GLY A 60 -21.98 -8.44 27.84
CA GLY A 60 -22.82 -9.24 28.71
C GLY A 60 -22.38 -10.70 28.68
N SER A 61 -21.88 -11.14 29.84
CA SER A 61 -21.67 -12.55 30.19
C SER A 61 -22.96 -13.34 29.96
N GLY A 62 -22.93 -14.28 29.04
CA GLY A 62 -23.99 -15.26 28.88
C GLY A 62 -24.21 -15.71 27.46
N ASN A 63 -23.31 -16.55 26.95
CA ASN A 63 -23.67 -17.74 26.18
C ASN A 63 -22.44 -18.63 26.07
N SER A 64 -22.50 -19.75 26.77
CA SER A 64 -21.56 -20.85 26.68
C SER A 64 -21.36 -21.23 25.22
N VAL A 65 -20.17 -21.00 24.69
CA VAL A 65 -19.74 -21.58 23.42
C VAL A 65 -19.66 -23.08 23.67
N ALA A 66 -20.61 -23.82 23.12
CA ALA A 66 -20.55 -25.28 23.10
C ALA A 66 -19.18 -25.67 22.52
N SER A 67 -18.49 -26.58 23.21
CA SER A 67 -17.18 -27.07 22.83
C SER A 67 -17.19 -27.51 21.36
N LEU A 68 -16.53 -26.73 20.51
CA LEU A 68 -16.10 -27.19 19.20
C LEU A 68 -15.16 -28.36 19.44
N SER A 69 -15.69 -29.56 19.20
CA SER A 69 -14.93 -30.80 19.17
C SER A 69 -13.75 -30.63 18.23
N SER A 70 -12.57 -30.87 18.79
CA SER A 70 -11.28 -30.98 18.16
C SER A 70 -11.30 -31.98 17.00
N SER A 71 -11.61 -31.53 15.78
CA SER A 71 -11.44 -32.27 14.52
C SER A 71 -11.63 -31.36 13.30
N ALA A 72 -10.72 -30.39 13.10
CA ALA A 72 -10.54 -29.72 11.80
C ALA A 72 -9.21 -28.93 11.80
N THR A 73 -8.11 -29.62 12.09
CA THR A 73 -6.77 -29.07 11.84
C THR A 73 -6.48 -29.30 10.36
N PHE A 74 -6.75 -28.30 9.52
CA PHE A 74 -6.41 -28.36 8.10
C PHE A 74 -4.92 -28.03 7.94
N LEU A 75 -4.08 -29.06 8.05
CA LEU A 75 -2.73 -29.02 7.50
C LEU A 75 -2.87 -29.39 6.02
N ALA A 76 -2.59 -28.44 5.12
CA ALA A 76 -2.48 -28.70 3.70
C ALA A 76 -1.18 -29.49 3.43
N ALA A 77 -1.11 -30.74 3.88
CA ALA A 77 -0.01 -31.65 3.59
C ALA A 77 -0.38 -32.50 2.37
N ASP A 78 0.56 -32.57 1.43
CA ASP A 78 0.59 -33.32 0.17
C ASP A 78 0.00 -32.63 -1.07
N VAL A 79 0.82 -31.76 -1.70
CA VAL A 79 0.73 -31.48 -3.14
C VAL A 79 2.11 -31.70 -3.77
N SER A 80 2.17 -32.66 -4.70
CA SER A 80 3.33 -32.99 -5.52
C SER A 80 3.75 -31.87 -6.48
N VAL A 81 5.03 -31.86 -6.87
CA VAL A 81 5.78 -30.87 -7.70
C VAL A 81 5.34 -30.78 -9.17
N ASN A 82 4.03 -30.78 -9.42
CA ASN A 82 3.44 -30.36 -10.67
C ASN A 82 2.06 -29.80 -10.35
N VAL A 83 2.03 -28.59 -9.79
CA VAL A 83 0.77 -27.90 -9.50
C VAL A 83 0.20 -27.45 -10.83
N SER A 84 -0.68 -28.27 -11.41
CA SER A 84 -1.55 -27.81 -12.48
C SER A 84 -2.31 -26.59 -11.96
N HIS A 85 -2.38 -25.54 -12.79
CA HIS A 85 -3.21 -24.37 -12.48
C HIS A 85 -4.61 -24.83 -12.05
N PRO A 86 -5.20 -24.24 -10.98
CA PRO A 86 -6.48 -24.72 -10.46
C PRO A 86 -7.58 -24.64 -11.51
N ASP A 87 -8.31 -25.75 -11.70
CA ASP A 87 -9.56 -25.75 -12.46
C ASP A 87 -10.66 -25.12 -11.60
N SER A 88 -10.75 -23.79 -11.66
CA SER A 88 -11.69 -22.99 -10.86
C SER A 88 -12.27 -21.86 -11.70
N GLN A 89 -13.59 -21.72 -11.62
CA GLN A 89 -14.36 -20.69 -12.32
C GLN A 89 -14.04 -19.26 -11.89
N TRP A 90 -13.30 -19.11 -10.77
CA TRP A 90 -12.93 -17.82 -10.18
C TRP A 90 -11.64 -17.25 -10.75
N TYR A 91 -11.02 -17.95 -11.71
CA TYR A 91 -9.91 -17.47 -12.51
C TYR A 91 -10.43 -17.04 -13.87
N HIS A 92 -10.17 -15.80 -14.26
CA HIS A 92 -10.59 -15.25 -15.54
C HIS A 92 -9.38 -14.78 -16.36
N ARG A 93 -9.38 -15.12 -17.65
CA ARG A 93 -8.35 -14.79 -18.63
C ARG A 93 -9.01 -14.23 -19.89
N SER A 94 -8.25 -13.52 -20.70
CA SER A 94 -8.72 -13.07 -22.01
C SER A 94 -8.71 -14.23 -23.01
N ASP A 95 -9.51 -14.14 -24.07
CA ASP A 95 -9.51 -15.11 -25.18
C ASP A 95 -8.13 -15.20 -25.87
N GLY A 96 -7.35 -14.13 -25.80
CA GLY A 96 -6.00 -14.03 -26.35
C GLY A 96 -4.89 -14.31 -25.33
N PHE A 97 -5.20 -14.91 -24.19
CA PHE A 97 -4.20 -15.16 -23.14
C PHE A 97 -3.05 -16.04 -23.65
N ASP A 98 -1.83 -15.63 -23.34
CA ASP A 98 -0.62 -16.36 -23.69
C ASP A 98 -0.43 -17.56 -22.74
N GLU A 99 -1.00 -18.70 -23.11
CA GLU A 99 -0.88 -19.98 -22.38
C GLU A 99 0.56 -20.51 -22.27
N THR A 100 1.54 -19.90 -22.95
CA THR A 100 2.96 -20.27 -22.80
C THR A 100 3.64 -19.60 -21.62
N VAL A 101 2.99 -18.61 -20.97
CA VAL A 101 3.56 -17.90 -19.83
C VAL A 101 3.78 -18.86 -18.64
N GLY A 102 5.00 -18.89 -18.12
CA GLY A 102 5.33 -19.68 -16.94
C GLY A 102 4.69 -19.10 -15.67
N ARG A 103 4.35 -19.99 -14.73
CA ARG A 103 3.75 -19.63 -13.41
C ARG A 103 4.74 -19.70 -12.25
N ASP A 104 5.99 -20.09 -12.53
CA ASP A 104 7.06 -20.15 -11.52
C ASP A 104 7.34 -18.78 -10.90
N ARG A 105 7.28 -17.72 -11.72
CA ARG A 105 7.47 -16.31 -11.31
C ARG A 105 6.29 -15.48 -11.78
N GLY A 106 5.77 -14.65 -10.89
CA GLY A 106 4.64 -13.79 -11.21
C GLY A 106 4.54 -12.59 -10.29
N VAL A 107 3.88 -11.56 -10.81
CA VAL A 107 3.50 -10.37 -10.05
C VAL A 107 2.06 -10.54 -9.60
N VAL A 108 1.79 -10.27 -8.32
CA VAL A 108 0.46 -10.27 -7.74
C VAL A 108 0.12 -8.84 -7.33
N THR A 109 -1.06 -8.36 -7.70
CA THR A 109 -1.56 -7.08 -7.25
C THR A 109 -3.05 -7.20 -6.96
N CYS A 110 -3.61 -6.26 -6.21
CA CYS A 110 -5.00 -6.31 -5.77
C CYS A 110 -5.72 -5.06 -6.24
N MET A 111 -6.91 -5.22 -6.83
CA MET A 111 -7.64 -4.12 -7.44
C MET A 111 -9.13 -4.16 -7.11
N HIS A 112 -9.71 -2.97 -7.05
CA HIS A 112 -11.15 -2.74 -7.08
C HIS A 112 -11.42 -1.59 -8.08
N ASP A 113 -12.67 -1.36 -8.46
CA ASP A 113 -13.02 -0.37 -9.51
C ASP A 113 -12.39 1.01 -9.29
N GLY A 114 -12.37 1.49 -8.04
CA GLY A 114 -11.85 2.81 -7.68
C GLY A 114 -10.34 2.99 -7.86
N VAL A 115 -9.58 1.92 -8.03
CA VAL A 115 -8.12 1.96 -8.30
C VAL A 115 -7.76 1.42 -9.68
N LEU A 116 -8.75 1.10 -10.53
CA LEU A 116 -8.51 0.56 -11.87
C LEU A 116 -7.50 1.41 -12.68
N PRO A 117 -7.59 2.77 -12.74
CA PRO A 117 -6.61 3.55 -13.49
C PRO A 117 -5.18 3.46 -12.94
N LEU A 118 -5.03 3.32 -11.61
CA LEU A 118 -3.71 3.10 -10.99
C LEU A 118 -3.21 1.69 -11.34
N GLY A 119 -4.02 0.67 -11.13
CA GLY A 119 -3.63 -0.71 -11.36
C GLY A 119 -3.27 -1.00 -12.82
N LEU A 120 -4.11 -0.57 -13.77
CA LEU A 120 -3.82 -0.80 -15.19
C LEU A 120 -2.60 0.02 -15.67
N SER A 121 -2.39 1.22 -15.14
CA SER A 121 -1.17 1.97 -15.46
C SER A 121 0.09 1.31 -14.90
N LEU A 122 0.01 0.61 -13.76
CA LEU A 122 1.12 -0.21 -13.23
C LEU A 122 1.43 -1.40 -14.14
N VAL A 123 0.40 -2.14 -14.55
CA VAL A 123 0.54 -3.27 -15.48
C VAL A 123 1.33 -2.84 -16.72
N ARG A 124 0.93 -1.71 -17.33
CA ARG A 124 1.59 -1.17 -18.52
C ARG A 124 2.99 -0.65 -18.25
N GLU A 125 3.22 0.00 -17.11
CA GLU A 125 4.56 0.42 -16.70
C GLU A 125 5.53 -0.78 -16.55
N LEU A 126 5.09 -1.86 -15.90
CA LEU A 126 5.89 -3.08 -15.76
C LEU A 126 6.26 -3.67 -17.14
N ARG A 127 5.31 -3.71 -18.09
CA ARG A 127 5.58 -4.16 -19.47
C ARG A 127 6.58 -3.25 -20.18
N CYS A 128 6.47 -1.94 -20.02
CA CYS A 128 7.41 -0.97 -20.59
C CYS A 128 8.82 -1.11 -20.02
N LEU A 129 8.94 -1.56 -18.76
CA LEU A 129 10.23 -1.89 -18.14
C LEU A 129 10.74 -3.29 -18.57
N GLY A 130 10.02 -4.00 -19.42
CA GLY A 130 10.43 -5.30 -19.96
C GLY A 130 9.99 -6.50 -19.11
N ASN A 131 9.10 -6.32 -18.12
CA ASN A 131 8.54 -7.45 -17.39
C ASN A 131 7.61 -8.25 -18.31
N ARG A 132 7.84 -9.56 -18.38
CA ARG A 132 7.10 -10.52 -19.23
C ARG A 132 6.45 -11.63 -18.42
N GLU A 133 6.45 -11.52 -17.11
CA GLU A 133 5.89 -12.52 -16.18
C GLU A 133 4.37 -12.44 -16.17
N LEU A 134 3.74 -13.52 -15.69
CA LEU A 134 2.32 -13.54 -15.35
C LEU A 134 2.02 -12.42 -14.35
N ILE A 135 0.94 -11.67 -14.59
CA ILE A 135 0.36 -10.75 -13.61
C ILE A 135 -0.98 -11.32 -13.15
N GLN A 136 -1.12 -11.61 -11.87
CA GLN A 136 -2.41 -11.92 -11.27
C GLN A 136 -2.98 -10.69 -10.57
N VAL A 137 -4.23 -10.35 -10.90
CA VAL A 137 -4.99 -9.30 -10.24
C VAL A 137 -6.06 -9.92 -9.36
N TYR A 138 -5.90 -9.75 -8.06
CA TYR A 138 -6.81 -10.27 -7.05
C TYR A 138 -7.91 -9.26 -6.70
N HIS A 139 -9.12 -9.78 -6.54
CA HIS A 139 -10.26 -9.07 -5.96
C HIS A 139 -11.09 -10.04 -5.09
N CYS A 140 -12.03 -9.50 -4.32
CA CYS A 140 -12.84 -10.19 -3.32
C CYS A 140 -14.34 -9.96 -3.58
N GLY A 141 -14.92 -10.89 -4.33
CA GLY A 141 -16.32 -10.92 -4.73
C GLY A 141 -16.58 -10.16 -6.03
N GLN A 142 -17.63 -10.59 -6.74
CA GLN A 142 -18.06 -10.05 -8.04
C GLN A 142 -18.42 -8.55 -8.04
N GLN A 143 -18.73 -7.98 -6.88
CA GLN A 143 -19.10 -6.56 -6.77
C GLN A 143 -17.90 -5.63 -6.58
N GLU A 144 -16.71 -6.15 -6.28
CA GLU A 144 -15.53 -5.31 -6.03
C GLU A 144 -14.87 -4.83 -7.34
N LEU A 145 -14.96 -5.65 -8.38
CA LEU A 145 -14.42 -5.36 -9.71
C LEU A 145 -15.49 -5.66 -10.77
N SER A 146 -16.05 -4.61 -11.37
CA SER A 146 -17.13 -4.71 -12.35
C SER A 146 -16.70 -5.41 -13.64
N ASN A 147 -17.64 -6.02 -14.36
CA ASN A 147 -17.37 -6.68 -15.65
C ASN A 147 -16.64 -5.75 -16.64
N SER A 148 -17.00 -4.47 -16.70
CA SER A 148 -16.31 -3.49 -17.55
C SER A 148 -14.85 -3.28 -17.15
N SER A 149 -14.54 -3.27 -15.85
CA SER A 149 -13.17 -3.17 -15.35
C SER A 149 -12.39 -4.45 -15.66
N GLN A 150 -13.02 -5.61 -15.50
CA GLN A 150 -12.43 -6.90 -15.85
C GLN A 150 -12.08 -6.98 -17.35
N GLU A 151 -13.03 -6.64 -18.22
CA GLU A 151 -12.82 -6.58 -19.68
C GLU A 151 -11.70 -5.60 -20.05
N THR A 152 -11.63 -4.44 -19.38
CA THR A 152 -10.59 -3.44 -19.63
C THR A 152 -9.20 -3.96 -19.24
N LEU A 153 -9.07 -4.66 -18.10
CA LEU A 153 -7.80 -5.25 -17.66
C LEU A 153 -7.36 -6.38 -18.60
N LEU A 154 -8.25 -7.33 -18.87
CA LEU A 154 -8.01 -8.50 -19.71
C LEU A 154 -7.72 -8.12 -21.17
N GLY A 155 -8.34 -7.05 -21.68
CA GLY A 155 -8.08 -6.52 -23.02
C GLY A 155 -6.76 -5.76 -23.16
N ALA A 156 -6.12 -5.36 -22.05
CA ALA A 156 -4.91 -4.54 -22.07
C ALA A 156 -3.60 -5.31 -21.92
N ASP A 157 -3.65 -6.58 -21.51
CA ASP A 157 -2.47 -7.45 -21.34
C ASP A 157 -2.84 -8.92 -21.56
N ASP A 158 -2.10 -9.60 -22.43
CA ASP A 158 -2.28 -11.01 -22.80
C ASP A 158 -1.69 -11.99 -21.77
N ARG A 159 -1.06 -11.49 -20.71
CA ARG A 159 -0.47 -12.29 -19.63
C ARG A 159 -1.02 -11.87 -18.27
N LEU A 160 -2.25 -11.35 -18.25
CA LEU A 160 -2.97 -10.95 -17.06
C LEU A 160 -4.10 -11.93 -16.77
N GLU A 161 -4.20 -12.35 -15.51
CA GLU A 161 -5.22 -13.25 -14.99
C GLU A 161 -5.93 -12.58 -13.81
N LEU A 162 -7.25 -12.59 -13.79
CA LEU A 162 -8.06 -12.10 -12.68
C LEU A 162 -8.42 -13.25 -11.75
N VAL A 163 -8.46 -12.98 -10.44
CA VAL A 163 -8.77 -13.99 -9.41
C VAL A 163 -9.75 -13.44 -8.38
N ASP A 164 -10.95 -14.03 -8.29
CA ASP A 164 -11.88 -13.80 -7.18
C ASP A 164 -11.55 -14.72 -6.01
N VAL A 165 -10.58 -14.30 -5.19
CA VAL A 165 -10.05 -15.13 -4.10
C VAL A 165 -11.09 -15.42 -3.02
N CYS A 166 -12.02 -14.51 -2.79
CA CYS A 166 -13.02 -14.68 -1.74
C CYS A 166 -14.05 -15.72 -2.13
N SER A 167 -14.58 -15.65 -3.36
CA SER A 167 -15.51 -16.66 -3.85
C SER A 167 -14.87 -18.04 -3.94
N ASP A 168 -13.62 -18.11 -4.43
CA ASP A 168 -12.88 -19.37 -4.53
C ASP A 168 -12.64 -20.02 -3.16
N LEU A 169 -12.17 -19.26 -2.17
CA LEU A 169 -11.92 -19.79 -0.83
C LEU A 169 -13.21 -20.13 -0.06
N VAL A 170 -14.32 -19.46 -0.36
CA VAL A 170 -15.65 -19.84 0.16
C VAL A 170 -16.12 -21.15 -0.46
N GLU A 171 -16.02 -21.30 -1.78
CA GLU A 171 -16.40 -22.55 -2.48
C GLU A 171 -15.57 -23.74 -1.99
N ARG A 172 -14.27 -23.53 -1.73
CA ARG A 172 -13.37 -24.55 -1.16
C ARG A 172 -13.60 -24.82 0.33
N GLY A 173 -14.47 -24.06 1.00
CA GLY A 173 -14.77 -24.20 2.43
C GLY A 173 -13.64 -23.74 3.35
N VAL A 174 -12.65 -23.00 2.85
CA VAL A 174 -11.55 -22.42 3.64
C VAL A 174 -12.04 -21.21 4.43
N LEU A 175 -12.88 -20.38 3.79
CA LEU A 175 -13.56 -19.25 4.42
C LEU A 175 -15.07 -19.48 4.39
N ASN A 176 -15.78 -18.82 5.30
CA ASN A 176 -17.23 -18.61 5.17
C ASN A 176 -17.51 -17.18 4.67
N ASP A 177 -18.73 -16.93 4.22
CA ASP A 177 -19.14 -15.62 3.67
C ASP A 177 -18.85 -14.45 4.63
N ASN A 178 -19.12 -14.65 5.92
CA ASN A 178 -18.88 -13.63 6.94
C ASN A 178 -17.39 -13.28 7.03
N MET A 179 -16.51 -14.28 7.02
CA MET A 179 -15.07 -14.07 7.06
C MET A 179 -14.55 -13.47 5.76
N ALA A 180 -15.02 -13.95 4.60
CA ALA A 180 -14.64 -13.44 3.28
C ALA A 180 -14.94 -11.93 3.15
N SER A 181 -16.07 -11.46 3.70
CA SER A 181 -16.44 -10.04 3.70
C SER A 181 -15.42 -9.11 4.39
N GLN A 182 -14.52 -9.66 5.20
CA GLN A 182 -13.50 -8.92 5.96
C GLN A 182 -12.19 -8.71 5.20
N PHE A 183 -12.05 -9.25 3.98
CA PHE A 183 -10.77 -9.26 3.25
C PHE A 183 -10.59 -8.13 2.23
N ARG A 184 -11.52 -7.19 2.10
CA ARG A 184 -11.33 -6.01 1.23
C ARG A 184 -10.25 -5.06 1.78
N SER A 185 -9.87 -4.06 0.98
CA SER A 185 -8.84 -3.06 1.30
C SER A 185 -7.44 -3.70 1.46
N TRP A 186 -6.73 -3.47 2.56
CA TRP A 186 -5.35 -3.95 2.75
C TRP A 186 -5.23 -5.47 2.91
N TRP A 187 -6.23 -6.09 3.53
CA TRP A 187 -6.13 -7.48 3.96
C TRP A 187 -6.20 -8.50 2.83
N ILE A 188 -6.65 -8.11 1.64
CA ILE A 188 -6.64 -8.98 0.46
C ILE A 188 -5.21 -9.35 0.05
N LYS A 189 -4.21 -8.52 0.33
CA LYS A 189 -2.82 -8.74 -0.07
C LYS A 189 -2.23 -10.02 0.54
N PRO A 190 -2.25 -10.23 1.87
CA PRO A 190 -1.79 -11.49 2.44
C PRO A 190 -2.70 -12.67 2.06
N LEU A 191 -4.00 -12.44 1.83
CA LEU A 191 -4.88 -13.50 1.30
C LEU A 191 -4.47 -13.93 -0.11
N ALA A 192 -4.10 -12.98 -0.97
CA ALA A 192 -3.61 -13.22 -2.32
C ALA A 192 -2.26 -13.96 -2.31
N MET A 193 -1.34 -13.54 -1.43
CA MET A 193 -0.06 -14.23 -1.20
C MET A 193 -0.25 -15.68 -0.74
N TYR A 194 -1.18 -15.90 0.20
CA TYR A 194 -1.56 -17.24 0.65
C TYR A 194 -2.14 -18.08 -0.48
N HIS A 195 -3.09 -17.53 -1.25
CA HIS A 195 -3.88 -18.25 -2.23
C HIS A 195 -3.15 -18.55 -3.55
N THR A 196 -2.32 -17.63 -4.05
CA THR A 196 -1.72 -17.75 -5.39
C THR A 196 -0.97 -19.05 -5.60
N ASP A 197 -1.11 -19.61 -6.80
CA ASP A 197 -0.37 -20.77 -7.27
C ASP A 197 1.01 -20.41 -7.85
N VAL A 198 1.35 -19.12 -7.93
CA VAL A 198 2.70 -18.66 -8.27
C VAL A 198 3.66 -19.00 -7.13
N ARG A 199 4.81 -19.60 -7.47
CA ARG A 199 5.86 -19.92 -6.48
C ARG A 199 6.62 -18.68 -6.03
N HIS A 200 7.27 -18.00 -6.98
CA HIS A 200 8.08 -16.80 -6.73
C HIS A 200 7.21 -15.56 -6.89
N VAL A 201 6.46 -15.26 -5.84
CA VAL A 201 5.49 -14.18 -5.80
C VAL A 201 6.20 -12.85 -5.59
N MET A 202 5.84 -11.85 -6.40
CA MET A 202 6.13 -10.45 -6.16
C MET A 202 4.80 -9.71 -5.99
N LEU A 203 4.41 -9.42 -4.76
CA LEU A 203 3.22 -8.65 -4.46
C LEU A 203 3.55 -7.16 -4.52
N VAL A 204 2.78 -6.42 -5.33
CA VAL A 204 3.04 -5.01 -5.68
C VAL A 204 1.79 -4.16 -5.50
N ASP A 205 1.96 -3.02 -4.84
CA ASP A 205 0.91 -2.02 -4.70
C ASP A 205 0.65 -1.27 -6.01
N VAL A 206 -0.63 -1.00 -6.27
CA VAL A 206 -1.07 -0.36 -7.52
C VAL A 206 -0.51 1.05 -7.70
N ASP A 207 -0.05 1.70 -6.64
CA ASP A 207 0.52 3.05 -6.66
C ASP A 207 2.04 3.11 -6.52
N ASP A 208 2.72 1.98 -6.75
CA ASP A 208 4.16 1.92 -6.94
C ASP A 208 4.59 2.45 -8.31
N ILE A 209 5.71 3.16 -8.33
CA ILE A 209 6.35 3.74 -9.51
C ILE A 209 7.79 3.24 -9.56
N PHE A 210 8.09 2.44 -10.58
CA PHE A 210 9.40 1.80 -10.73
C PHE A 210 10.26 2.54 -11.76
N VAL A 211 11.56 2.71 -11.44
CA VAL A 211 12.55 3.23 -12.40
C VAL A 211 13.20 2.14 -13.23
N LYS A 212 13.05 0.87 -12.82
CA LYS A 212 13.58 -0.31 -13.49
C LYS A 212 12.71 -1.54 -13.22
N ASN A 213 12.86 -2.59 -14.03
CA ASN A 213 12.12 -3.83 -13.82
C ASN A 213 12.41 -4.43 -12.43
N PRO A 214 11.42 -4.56 -11.55
CA PRO A 214 11.64 -5.07 -10.20
C PRO A 214 11.98 -6.57 -10.17
N ALA A 215 11.80 -7.31 -11.27
CA ALA A 215 12.13 -8.73 -11.36
C ALA A 215 13.58 -9.05 -10.94
N VAL A 216 14.50 -8.09 -11.12
CA VAL A 216 15.91 -8.19 -10.71
C VAL A 216 16.10 -8.49 -9.23
N LEU A 217 15.12 -8.14 -8.38
CA LEU A 217 15.18 -8.41 -6.94
C LEU A 217 15.26 -9.90 -6.61
N ARG A 218 14.69 -10.76 -7.46
CA ARG A 218 14.72 -12.23 -7.26
C ARG A 218 16.12 -12.83 -7.49
N ASP A 219 16.99 -12.10 -8.18
CA ASP A 219 18.36 -12.55 -8.45
C ASP A 219 19.36 -12.00 -7.40
N LEU A 220 18.90 -11.20 -6.44
CA LEU A 220 19.75 -10.65 -5.38
C LEU A 220 19.98 -11.64 -4.25
N GLU A 221 21.15 -11.54 -3.63
CA GLU A 221 21.61 -12.43 -2.57
C GLU A 221 20.57 -12.62 -1.45
N GLY A 222 19.99 -11.53 -0.93
CA GLY A 222 18.98 -11.59 0.13
C GLY A 222 17.77 -12.48 -0.21
N TYR A 223 17.26 -12.38 -1.43
CA TYR A 223 16.16 -13.23 -1.92
C TYR A 223 16.63 -14.66 -2.17
N THR A 224 17.76 -14.86 -2.86
CA THR A 224 18.25 -16.21 -3.18
C THR A 224 18.56 -17.06 -1.94
N ILE A 225 19.00 -16.43 -0.85
CA ILE A 225 19.29 -17.11 0.42
C ILE A 225 17.99 -17.45 1.15
N THR A 226 17.13 -16.45 1.38
CA THR A 226 15.99 -16.58 2.32
C THR A 226 14.66 -16.89 1.63
N GLY A 227 14.55 -16.61 0.34
CA GLY A 227 13.29 -16.63 -0.41
C GLY A 227 12.43 -15.42 -0.18
N THR A 228 12.92 -14.40 0.52
CA THR A 228 12.11 -13.22 0.86
C THR A 228 12.86 -11.94 0.58
N THR A 229 12.13 -10.85 0.34
CA THR A 229 12.69 -9.50 0.36
C THR A 229 11.65 -8.53 0.87
N PHE A 230 11.94 -7.91 2.01
CA PHE A 230 11.08 -6.95 2.70
C PHE A 230 11.78 -5.60 2.85
N PHE A 231 10.99 -4.55 2.97
CA PHE A 231 11.47 -3.18 3.13
C PHE A 231 10.95 -2.58 4.44
N TYR A 232 11.71 -1.65 5.00
CA TYR A 232 11.33 -1.00 6.26
C TYR A 232 10.34 0.14 6.01
N ASP A 233 9.43 0.36 6.97
CA ASP A 233 8.61 1.57 7.05
C ASP A 233 9.31 2.65 7.91
N ARG A 234 8.67 3.82 8.01
CA ARG A 234 9.10 4.99 8.77
C ARG A 234 9.20 4.67 10.25
N VAL A 235 10.23 5.22 10.89
CA VAL A 235 10.43 5.11 12.32
C VAL A 235 9.62 6.19 13.04
N VAL A 236 8.40 5.83 13.45
CA VAL A 236 7.51 6.69 14.24
C VAL A 236 7.88 6.59 15.73
N LYS A 237 8.44 7.66 16.28
CA LYS A 237 8.80 7.75 17.71
C LYS A 237 7.56 7.79 18.61
N ASN A 238 7.70 7.30 19.84
CA ASN A 238 6.67 7.32 20.87
C ASN A 238 5.34 6.65 20.46
N CYS A 239 5.38 5.74 19.50
CA CYS A 239 4.24 4.93 19.13
C CYS A 239 4.24 3.66 19.99
N ARG A 240 3.14 3.41 20.70
CA ARG A 240 2.93 2.24 21.58
C ARG A 240 1.68 1.46 21.17
N LYS A 241 1.56 1.26 19.86
CA LYS A 241 0.44 0.55 19.22
C LYS A 241 0.99 -0.66 18.46
N PHE A 242 0.09 -1.51 17.98
CA PHE A 242 0.45 -2.64 17.12
C PHE A 242 1.49 -3.51 17.85
N MET A 243 2.60 -3.82 17.19
CA MET A 243 3.65 -4.68 17.75
C MET A 243 4.37 -4.10 18.99
N SER A 244 4.44 -2.77 19.09
CA SER A 244 5.01 -2.06 20.25
C SER A 244 3.99 -1.82 21.39
N GLY A 245 2.79 -2.38 21.23
CA GLY A 245 1.69 -2.26 22.17
C GLY A 245 1.76 -3.32 23.28
N MET A 246 0.88 -3.14 24.27
CA MET A 246 0.65 -4.11 25.33
C MET A 246 -0.53 -5.04 24.97
N ASP A 247 -0.43 -6.30 25.35
CA ASP A 247 -1.50 -7.31 25.29
C ASP A 247 -1.74 -7.86 26.70
N GLY A 248 -2.59 -7.16 27.45
CA GLY A 248 -2.74 -7.32 28.90
C GLY A 248 -1.50 -6.78 29.62
N ASN A 249 -0.81 -7.64 30.37
CA ASN A 249 0.34 -7.26 31.21
C ASN A 249 1.70 -7.51 30.52
N MET A 250 1.71 -7.94 29.26
CA MET A 250 2.92 -8.23 28.50
C MET A 250 2.96 -7.40 27.23
N GLN A 251 4.15 -7.17 26.68
CA GLN A 251 4.27 -6.62 25.33
C GLN A 251 3.72 -7.64 24.33
N TYR A 252 3.07 -7.14 23.27
CA TYR A 252 2.43 -7.98 22.28
C TYR A 252 3.39 -9.03 21.70
N MET A 253 4.56 -8.60 21.23
CA MET A 253 5.53 -9.49 20.60
C MET A 253 6.07 -10.57 21.55
N ASP A 254 6.37 -10.21 22.80
CA ASP A 254 6.84 -11.17 23.81
C ASP A 254 5.76 -12.22 24.11
N LYS A 255 4.50 -11.79 24.19
CA LYS A 255 3.37 -12.68 24.43
C LYS A 255 3.07 -13.57 23.23
N LEU A 256 3.15 -13.01 22.02
CA LEU A 256 2.96 -13.73 20.77
C LEU A 256 4.01 -14.86 20.67
N ILE A 257 5.30 -14.53 20.77
CA ILE A 257 6.38 -15.53 20.69
C ILE A 257 6.23 -16.61 21.76
N ALA A 258 5.91 -16.23 23.00
CA ALA A 258 5.82 -17.18 24.11
C ALA A 258 4.60 -18.12 24.03
N ASN A 259 3.46 -17.62 23.52
CA ASN A 259 2.17 -18.31 23.62
C ASN A 259 1.65 -18.82 22.28
N PHE A 260 2.31 -18.54 21.16
CA PHE A 260 1.92 -19.07 19.86
C PHE A 260 1.92 -20.60 19.86
N ASP A 261 0.90 -21.21 19.24
CA ASP A 261 0.77 -22.67 19.19
C ASP A 261 1.61 -23.26 18.04
N TYR A 262 2.93 -23.27 18.23
CA TYR A 262 3.88 -23.81 17.24
C TYR A 262 3.56 -25.27 16.85
N LYS A 263 3.01 -26.06 17.79
CA LYS A 263 2.66 -27.46 17.54
C LYS A 263 1.52 -27.60 16.55
N ARG A 264 0.54 -26.70 16.58
CA ARG A 264 -0.59 -26.68 15.61
C ARG A 264 -0.10 -26.64 14.16
N PHE A 265 1.03 -26.00 13.90
CA PHE A 265 1.59 -25.79 12.56
C PHE A 265 2.83 -26.66 12.28
N ASN A 266 3.10 -27.66 13.11
CA ASN A 266 4.30 -28.52 13.01
C ASN A 266 5.63 -27.75 13.01
N ILE A 267 5.68 -26.59 13.67
CA ILE A 267 6.90 -25.78 13.77
C ILE A 267 7.72 -26.29 14.97
N THR A 268 8.97 -26.63 14.70
CA THR A 268 9.93 -27.06 15.73
C THR A 268 10.86 -25.92 16.14
N GLY A 269 11.41 -26.01 17.35
CA GLY A 269 12.33 -25.02 17.89
C GLY A 269 11.83 -24.45 19.21
N GLU A 270 12.67 -23.64 19.84
CA GLU A 270 12.30 -22.94 21.06
C GLU A 270 11.55 -21.64 20.71
N PRO A 271 10.53 -21.25 21.50
CA PRO A 271 9.81 -19.99 21.30
C PRO A 271 10.71 -18.81 21.68
N LYS A 272 11.58 -18.39 20.77
CA LYS A 272 12.57 -17.34 20.97
C LYS A 272 12.65 -16.45 19.73
N PRO A 273 12.85 -15.12 19.92
CA PRO A 273 13.02 -14.21 18.80
C PRO A 273 14.30 -14.55 18.02
N SER A 274 14.23 -14.41 16.70
CA SER A 274 15.36 -14.50 15.79
C SER A 274 16.31 -13.30 15.95
N ASP A 275 17.52 -13.41 15.38
CA ASP A 275 18.46 -12.29 15.32
C ASP A 275 17.88 -11.07 14.56
N ASN A 276 16.95 -11.29 13.64
CA ASN A 276 16.26 -10.22 12.92
C ASN A 276 15.23 -9.54 13.84
N ALA A 277 14.41 -10.31 14.56
CA ALA A 277 13.46 -9.76 15.52
C ALA A 277 14.17 -9.00 16.66
N LEU A 278 15.30 -9.51 17.15
CA LEU A 278 16.10 -8.81 18.17
C LEU A 278 16.66 -7.46 17.67
N LYS A 279 16.87 -7.29 16.37
CA LYS A 279 17.28 -6.01 15.75
C LYS A 279 16.10 -5.12 15.36
N SER A 280 14.87 -5.65 15.36
CA SER A 280 13.67 -4.92 14.94
C SER A 280 13.42 -3.71 15.82
N PHE A 281 13.20 -2.56 15.20
CA PHE A 281 12.89 -1.35 15.95
C PHE A 281 11.53 -1.47 16.61
N ALA A 282 10.57 -2.15 15.97
CA ALA A 282 9.26 -2.33 16.56
C ALA A 282 9.25 -3.32 17.72
N TYR A 283 10.00 -4.43 17.62
CA TYR A 283 10.19 -5.37 18.74
C TYR A 283 10.80 -4.66 19.95
N ASN A 284 11.78 -3.78 19.71
CA ASN A 284 12.44 -3.00 20.75
C ASN A 284 11.69 -1.72 21.15
N ASN A 285 10.40 -1.57 20.79
CA ASN A 285 9.56 -0.42 21.12
C ASN A 285 10.04 0.96 20.63
N ASN A 286 10.92 1.00 19.64
CA ASN A 286 11.40 2.24 19.06
C ASN A 286 10.42 2.79 18.01
N THR A 287 9.52 1.95 17.51
CA THR A 287 8.44 2.33 16.60
C THR A 287 7.28 1.33 16.64
N CYS A 288 6.16 1.64 16.01
CA CYS A 288 5.03 0.72 15.86
C CYS A 288 4.89 0.16 14.43
N HIS A 289 5.73 0.60 13.49
CA HIS A 289 5.77 0.12 12.12
C HIS A 289 7.16 -0.43 11.80
N GLU A 290 7.23 -1.71 11.45
CA GLU A 290 8.49 -2.33 11.03
C GLU A 290 8.58 -2.35 9.52
N MET A 291 7.57 -2.92 8.87
CA MET A 291 7.60 -3.26 7.46
C MET A 291 6.72 -2.35 6.60
N ASP A 292 7.23 -2.01 5.42
CA ASP A 292 6.47 -1.44 4.31
C ASP A 292 6.03 -2.59 3.39
N SER A 293 4.72 -2.73 3.16
CA SER A 293 4.14 -3.80 2.33
C SER A 293 3.72 -3.35 0.93
N SER A 294 4.26 -2.23 0.45
CA SER A 294 4.07 -1.81 -0.95
C SER A 294 4.71 -2.77 -1.95
N LEU A 295 5.85 -3.38 -1.58
CA LEU A 295 6.52 -4.41 -2.35
C LEU A 295 6.96 -5.57 -1.45
N VAL A 296 6.46 -6.78 -1.75
CA VAL A 296 6.74 -7.99 -0.96
C VAL A 296 7.11 -9.14 -1.88
N LEU A 297 8.29 -9.74 -1.68
CA LEU A 297 8.71 -10.92 -2.43
C LEU A 297 8.78 -12.14 -1.52
N ILE A 298 8.19 -13.26 -1.97
CA ILE A 298 8.19 -14.55 -1.26
C ILE A 298 8.35 -15.69 -2.29
N ASP A 299 9.29 -16.60 -2.05
CA ASP A 299 9.38 -17.94 -2.66
C ASP A 299 8.61 -18.91 -1.76
N LYS A 300 7.38 -19.24 -2.15
CA LYS A 300 6.46 -20.06 -1.35
C LYS A 300 6.99 -21.46 -1.07
N GLU A 301 7.77 -22.03 -2.00
CA GLU A 301 8.38 -23.34 -1.79
C GLU A 301 9.48 -23.27 -0.72
N ARG A 302 10.30 -22.23 -0.74
CA ARG A 302 11.41 -22.06 0.22
C ARG A 302 10.93 -21.74 1.63
N VAL A 303 9.92 -20.89 1.78
CA VAL A 303 9.36 -20.57 3.10
C VAL A 303 8.47 -21.70 3.63
N GLY A 304 7.91 -22.52 2.74
CA GLY A 304 7.15 -23.71 3.07
C GLY A 304 5.70 -23.46 3.47
N GLN A 305 4.90 -24.52 3.43
CA GLN A 305 3.46 -24.47 3.68
C GLN A 305 3.12 -24.02 5.12
N ALA A 306 3.92 -24.42 6.11
CA ALA A 306 3.71 -24.03 7.50
C ALA A 306 3.70 -22.49 7.64
N ALA A 307 4.59 -21.77 6.95
CA ALA A 307 4.56 -20.31 6.93
C ALA A 307 3.28 -19.77 6.30
N MET A 308 2.79 -20.36 5.20
CA MET A 308 1.53 -19.93 4.59
C MET A 308 0.33 -20.19 5.52
N ASP A 309 0.32 -21.30 6.26
CA ASP A 309 -0.73 -21.61 7.22
C ASP A 309 -0.71 -20.64 8.42
N VAL A 310 0.48 -20.25 8.88
CA VAL A 310 0.67 -19.18 9.88
C VAL A 310 0.17 -17.83 9.36
N MET A 311 0.44 -17.51 8.09
CA MET A 311 -0.08 -16.28 7.46
C MET A 311 -1.60 -16.26 7.47
N LEU A 312 -2.23 -17.38 7.08
CA LEU A 312 -3.68 -17.52 7.12
C LEU A 312 -4.20 -17.31 8.55
N TRP A 313 -3.57 -17.93 9.54
CA TRP A 313 -3.92 -17.73 10.95
C TRP A 313 -3.83 -16.26 11.39
N PHE A 314 -2.78 -15.54 11.00
CA PHE A 314 -2.65 -14.11 11.33
C PHE A 314 -3.84 -13.30 10.81
N ILE A 315 -4.28 -13.61 9.58
CA ILE A 315 -5.32 -12.84 8.90
C ILE A 315 -6.74 -13.36 9.17
N THR A 316 -6.94 -14.56 9.71
CA THR A 316 -8.28 -15.08 10.02
C THR A 316 -8.58 -15.16 11.51
N GLU A 317 -7.57 -15.18 12.38
CA GLU A 317 -7.73 -15.31 13.82
C GLU A 317 -7.09 -14.15 14.56
N GLU A 318 -5.77 -13.98 14.42
CA GLU A 318 -5.01 -13.07 15.28
C GLU A 318 -5.41 -11.61 15.09
N ARG A 319 -5.62 -11.15 13.85
CA ARG A 319 -6.01 -9.76 13.57
C ARG A 319 -7.31 -9.36 14.27
N PHE A 320 -8.21 -10.31 14.52
CA PHE A 320 -9.50 -10.07 15.18
C PHE A 320 -9.38 -10.11 16.70
N ARG A 321 -8.39 -10.82 17.22
CA ARG A 321 -8.06 -10.86 18.65
C ARG A 321 -7.24 -9.64 19.07
N TYR A 322 -6.24 -9.26 18.28
CA TYR A 322 -5.34 -8.14 18.54
C TYR A 322 -4.97 -7.41 17.25
N GLN A 323 -5.13 -6.09 17.25
CA GLN A 323 -4.71 -5.26 16.13
C GLN A 323 -3.18 -5.11 16.14
N PHE A 324 -2.47 -6.07 15.55
CA PHE A 324 -1.00 -6.13 15.56
C PHE A 324 -0.34 -5.27 14.47
N SER A 325 -1.11 -4.71 13.53
CA SER A 325 -0.60 -3.96 12.39
C SER A 325 -1.55 -2.85 11.95
N PHE A 326 -1.01 -1.86 11.24
CA PHE A 326 -1.80 -0.97 10.41
C PHE A 326 -2.04 -1.63 9.06
N GLY A 327 -3.21 -2.26 8.92
CA GLY A 327 -3.52 -3.09 7.76
C GLY A 327 -2.70 -4.38 7.79
N ASP A 328 -2.16 -4.75 6.64
CA ASP A 328 -1.45 -6.00 6.35
C ASP A 328 0.05 -5.97 6.64
N LYS A 329 0.62 -4.78 6.86
CA LYS A 329 2.06 -4.50 6.74
C LYS A 329 2.98 -5.48 7.48
N GLU A 330 2.61 -5.80 8.71
CA GLU A 330 3.47 -6.60 9.60
C GLU A 330 3.24 -8.11 9.42
N THR A 331 2.17 -8.51 8.72
CA THR A 331 1.79 -9.92 8.55
C THR A 331 2.90 -10.73 7.91
N PHE A 332 3.56 -10.20 6.89
CA PHE A 332 4.51 -10.97 6.07
C PHE A 332 5.74 -11.40 6.85
N TRP A 333 6.41 -10.48 7.57
CA TRP A 333 7.61 -10.83 8.32
C TRP A 333 7.27 -11.55 9.64
N LEU A 334 6.16 -11.19 10.32
CA LEU A 334 5.72 -11.90 11.51
C LEU A 334 5.39 -13.36 11.22
N THR A 335 4.85 -13.63 10.02
CA THR A 335 4.65 -14.99 9.54
C THR A 335 5.96 -15.77 9.52
N MET A 336 7.02 -15.20 8.92
CA MET A 336 8.32 -15.87 8.84
C MET A 336 8.94 -16.05 10.22
N GLU A 337 8.82 -15.03 11.08
CA GLU A 337 9.29 -15.07 12.47
C GLU A 337 8.62 -16.20 13.27
N MET A 338 7.28 -16.30 13.24
CA MET A 338 6.56 -17.34 13.97
C MET A 338 6.76 -18.73 13.35
N ALA A 339 6.97 -18.81 12.04
CA ALA A 339 7.28 -20.06 11.33
C ALA A 339 8.73 -20.54 11.53
N HIS A 340 9.58 -19.79 12.24
CA HIS A 340 11.02 -20.03 12.35
C HIS A 340 11.74 -20.15 10.99
N VAL A 341 11.26 -19.39 10.00
CA VAL A 341 11.84 -19.35 8.65
C VAL A 341 12.75 -18.13 8.53
N PRO A 342 13.98 -18.28 8.01
CA PRO A 342 14.84 -17.13 7.74
C PRO A 342 14.20 -16.15 6.76
N TYR A 343 14.29 -14.86 7.04
CA TYR A 343 13.79 -13.80 6.16
C TYR A 343 14.80 -12.67 6.00
N PHE A 344 14.64 -11.88 4.94
CA PHE A 344 15.54 -10.80 4.59
C PHE A 344 14.80 -9.45 4.50
N PHE A 345 15.28 -8.49 5.29
CA PHE A 345 14.97 -7.08 5.12
C PHE A 345 16.11 -6.38 4.36
N SER A 346 15.76 -5.41 3.54
CA SER A 346 16.72 -4.48 2.94
C SER A 346 17.68 -3.93 4.01
N PRO A 347 18.99 -3.84 3.75
CA PRO A 347 19.94 -3.26 4.70
C PRO A 347 19.76 -1.75 4.89
N TRP A 348 18.90 -1.13 4.07
CA TRP A 348 18.67 0.31 4.03
C TRP A 348 17.34 0.68 4.68
N GLY A 349 17.33 1.82 5.36
CA GLY A 349 16.09 2.41 5.86
C GLY A 349 15.26 3.01 4.73
N VAL A 350 13.99 3.25 5.04
CA VAL A 350 13.07 3.98 4.18
C VAL A 350 13.57 5.38 3.83
N SER A 351 13.30 5.80 2.60
CA SER A 351 13.44 7.18 2.13
C SER A 351 12.07 7.78 1.83
N VAL A 352 12.03 9.07 1.52
CA VAL A 352 10.83 9.72 1.00
C VAL A 352 11.19 10.68 -0.13
N VAL A 353 10.22 10.91 -1.02
CA VAL A 353 10.30 11.93 -2.06
C VAL A 353 9.72 13.24 -1.56
N SER A 354 10.38 14.37 -1.86
CA SER A 354 9.87 15.71 -1.59
C SER A 354 8.48 15.86 -2.19
N SER A 355 7.44 15.98 -1.37
CA SER A 355 6.04 16.09 -1.83
C SER A 355 5.38 17.41 -1.42
N SER A 356 5.99 18.18 -0.53
CA SER A 356 5.50 19.50 -0.13
C SER A 356 5.70 20.52 -1.25
N PRO A 357 4.63 21.17 -1.76
CA PRO A 357 4.76 22.26 -2.70
C PRO A 357 5.26 23.54 -2.03
N ASN A 358 5.70 24.52 -2.84
CA ASN A 358 6.08 25.89 -2.45
C ASN A 358 7.36 26.01 -1.61
N LYS A 359 8.53 26.08 -2.27
CA LYS A 359 9.81 26.44 -1.65
C LYS A 359 10.23 25.56 -0.47
N ASP A 360 9.67 24.36 -0.32
CA ASP A 360 9.99 23.42 0.76
C ASP A 360 11.49 23.16 0.88
N MET A 361 12.19 22.96 -0.25
CA MET A 361 13.65 22.80 -0.25
C MET A 361 14.44 24.03 0.21
N GLN A 362 13.87 25.23 0.09
CA GLN A 362 14.49 26.47 0.59
C GLN A 362 14.25 26.62 2.10
N GLU A 363 13.08 26.22 2.59
CA GLU A 363 12.68 26.35 4.00
C GLU A 363 13.19 25.18 4.86
N HIS A 364 13.30 23.99 4.27
CA HIS A 364 13.58 22.71 4.91
C HIS A 364 14.61 21.89 4.10
N PRO A 365 15.86 22.38 3.93
CA PRO A 365 16.85 21.74 3.06
C PRO A 365 17.29 20.34 3.53
N ASP A 366 17.08 19.98 4.80
CA ASP A 366 17.50 18.70 5.40
C ASP A 366 16.33 17.82 5.86
N THR A 367 15.10 18.21 5.57
CA THR A 367 13.88 17.54 6.04
C THR A 367 12.90 17.42 4.89
N LEU A 368 12.56 16.17 4.52
CA LEU A 368 11.61 15.90 3.43
C LEU A 368 10.36 15.21 3.96
N CYS A 369 9.20 15.61 3.44
CA CYS A 369 7.92 14.97 3.72
C CYS A 369 7.30 14.46 2.43
N GLY A 370 6.81 13.22 2.44
CA GLY A 370 6.10 12.69 1.28
C GLY A 370 6.05 11.18 1.16
N SER A 371 5.79 10.73 -0.07
CA SER A 371 5.68 9.33 -0.48
C SER A 371 6.91 8.50 -0.14
N ILE A 372 6.70 7.23 0.23
CA ILE A 372 7.77 6.29 0.57
C ILE A 372 8.60 6.01 -0.67
N LEU A 373 9.92 6.02 -0.51
CA LEU A 373 10.88 5.58 -1.51
C LEU A 373 11.75 4.49 -0.91
N GLN A 374 12.02 3.44 -1.69
CA GLN A 374 12.96 2.40 -1.31
C GLN A 374 14.16 2.35 -2.27
N TYR A 375 15.32 2.03 -1.71
CA TYR A 375 16.55 1.79 -2.45
C TYR A 375 16.70 0.30 -2.76
N MET A 376 17.54 0.00 -3.76
CA MET A 376 17.97 -1.35 -4.03
C MET A 376 18.56 -2.01 -2.78
N PRO A 377 18.14 -3.23 -2.41
CA PRO A 377 18.56 -3.88 -1.17
C PRO A 377 19.94 -4.55 -1.30
N VAL A 378 20.88 -3.84 -1.93
CA VAL A 378 22.26 -4.28 -2.14
C VAL A 378 23.16 -3.46 -1.22
N ASN A 379 24.04 -4.14 -0.49
CA ASN A 379 24.99 -3.50 0.42
C ASN A 379 26.25 -3.04 -0.34
N ASP A 380 26.11 -1.99 -1.15
CA ASP A 380 27.19 -1.40 -1.93
C ASP A 380 27.36 0.10 -1.63
N ASN A 381 28.16 0.79 -2.45
CA ASN A 381 28.35 2.25 -2.37
C ASN A 381 27.48 3.04 -3.37
N ASN A 382 26.71 2.37 -4.23
CA ASN A 382 25.88 3.01 -5.25
C ASN A 382 24.41 3.14 -4.78
N PRO A 383 23.91 4.33 -4.39
CA PRO A 383 22.57 4.51 -3.85
C PRO A 383 21.49 4.46 -4.94
N GLU A 384 21.33 3.29 -5.57
CA GLU A 384 20.37 3.09 -6.64
C GLU A 384 18.94 3.05 -6.08
N MET A 385 18.11 3.98 -6.56
CA MET A 385 16.68 4.04 -6.28
C MET A 385 15.97 2.84 -6.93
N LEU A 386 15.04 2.20 -6.20
CA LEU A 386 14.24 1.10 -6.73
C LEU A 386 12.84 1.57 -7.14
N TYR A 387 12.06 2.12 -6.20
CA TYR A 387 10.68 2.54 -6.45
C TYR A 387 10.19 3.60 -5.47
N VAL A 388 9.06 4.22 -5.81
CA VAL A 388 8.28 5.11 -4.93
C VAL A 388 6.87 4.58 -4.81
N ASN A 389 6.38 4.44 -3.58
CA ASN A 389 4.97 4.19 -3.29
C ASN A 389 4.25 5.53 -3.04
N GLY A 390 3.37 5.92 -3.96
CA GLY A 390 2.73 7.23 -3.82
C GLY A 390 1.62 7.54 -4.81
N LYS A 391 0.37 7.24 -4.43
CA LYS A 391 -0.83 7.70 -5.15
C LYS A 391 -0.80 9.18 -5.50
N ALA A 392 -0.38 10.04 -4.58
CA ALA A 392 -0.31 11.49 -4.78
C ALA A 392 0.70 11.92 -5.85
N LEU A 393 1.63 11.06 -6.28
CA LEU A 393 2.50 11.36 -7.41
C LEU A 393 1.81 11.07 -8.74
N VAL A 394 0.83 10.17 -8.80
CA VAL A 394 0.17 9.77 -10.05
C VAL A 394 -1.17 10.46 -10.24
N ASP A 395 -2.01 10.43 -9.21
CA ASP A 395 -3.37 10.95 -9.20
C ASP A 395 -3.38 12.42 -8.74
N PRO A 396 -3.84 13.38 -9.58
CA PRO A 396 -3.99 14.79 -9.20
C PRO A 396 -4.94 15.02 -8.02
N TYR A 397 -5.86 14.09 -7.77
CA TYR A 397 -6.87 14.16 -6.72
C TYR A 397 -6.83 12.88 -5.87
N PRO A 398 -5.74 12.63 -5.11
CA PRO A 398 -5.53 11.36 -4.43
C PRO A 398 -6.59 11.07 -3.36
N SER A 399 -7.22 12.11 -2.81
CA SER A 399 -8.35 12.04 -1.86
C SER A 399 -9.71 12.35 -2.51
N GLY A 400 -9.78 12.35 -3.84
CA GLY A 400 -10.92 12.86 -4.60
C GLY A 400 -10.98 14.39 -4.64
N VAL A 401 -11.79 14.92 -5.56
CA VAL A 401 -11.92 16.39 -5.78
C VAL A 401 -12.42 17.09 -4.52
N ASP A 402 -13.38 16.49 -3.82
CA ASP A 402 -13.94 17.04 -2.58
C ASP A 402 -12.94 17.00 -1.40
N GLY A 403 -11.99 16.07 -1.45
CA GLY A 403 -10.96 15.89 -0.42
C GLY A 403 -9.79 16.87 -0.51
N VAL A 404 -9.67 17.64 -1.60
CA VAL A 404 -8.53 18.56 -1.82
C VAL A 404 -8.43 19.62 -0.71
N ALA A 405 -9.57 20.14 -0.26
CA ALA A 405 -9.60 21.20 0.75
C ALA A 405 -9.13 20.73 2.14
N THR A 406 -9.23 19.43 2.43
CA THR A 406 -8.88 18.83 3.73
C THR A 406 -7.64 17.95 3.67
N ALA A 407 -7.10 17.72 2.47
CA ALA A 407 -5.88 16.95 2.26
C ALA A 407 -4.68 17.60 2.95
N ARG A 408 -3.86 16.77 3.59
CA ARG A 408 -2.60 17.24 4.18
C ARG A 408 -1.63 17.63 3.08
N ARG A 409 -0.83 18.66 3.31
CA ARG A 409 0.09 19.24 2.29
C ARG A 409 1.03 18.21 1.67
N GLN A 410 1.55 17.28 2.48
CA GLN A 410 2.45 16.22 2.04
C GLN A 410 1.77 15.09 1.25
N ASN A 411 0.44 15.06 1.24
CA ASN A 411 -0.38 14.12 0.46
C ASN A 411 -1.02 14.81 -0.75
N LEU A 412 -0.63 16.05 -1.05
CA LEU A 412 -1.07 16.75 -2.25
C LEU A 412 -0.26 16.29 -3.46
N TYR A 413 -0.87 16.48 -4.63
CA TYR A 413 -0.22 16.20 -5.88
C TYR A 413 1.04 17.05 -6.06
N ASN A 414 2.19 16.40 -6.19
CA ASN A 414 3.44 17.07 -6.54
C ASN A 414 3.77 16.87 -8.01
N THR A 415 3.60 17.92 -8.81
CA THR A 415 3.87 17.87 -10.25
C THR A 415 5.34 17.58 -10.57
N PHE A 416 6.30 18.10 -9.80
CA PHE A 416 7.73 17.96 -10.10
C PHE A 416 8.53 17.75 -8.80
N PRO A 417 8.51 16.54 -8.23
CA PRO A 417 9.42 16.22 -7.14
C PRO A 417 10.88 16.33 -7.61
N THR A 418 11.74 16.85 -6.74
CA THR A 418 13.15 17.14 -7.11
C THR A 418 14.15 16.41 -6.23
N HIS A 419 13.80 16.10 -4.99
CA HIS A 419 14.72 15.54 -4.00
C HIS A 419 14.14 14.29 -3.33
N MET A 420 15.04 13.45 -2.85
CA MET A 420 14.77 12.31 -1.99
C MET A 420 15.69 12.33 -0.77
N VAL A 421 15.33 11.58 0.27
CA VAL A 421 16.23 11.37 1.41
C VAL A 421 17.36 10.43 0.97
N PRO A 422 18.63 10.77 1.22
CA PRO A 422 19.76 9.95 0.78
C PRO A 422 19.73 8.54 1.39
N ARG A 423 20.30 7.56 0.68
CA ARG A 423 20.39 6.18 1.16
C ARG A 423 21.17 6.12 2.46
N GLN A 424 20.58 5.52 3.46
CA GLN A 424 21.18 5.38 4.79
C GLN A 424 20.65 4.13 5.48
N LYS A 425 21.39 3.65 6.49
CA LYS A 425 20.87 2.62 7.38
C LYS A 425 19.62 3.13 8.09
N ARG A 426 18.77 2.20 8.50
CA ARG A 426 17.52 2.54 9.20
C ARG A 426 17.82 3.38 10.45
N THR A 427 17.26 4.59 10.46
CA THR A 427 17.59 5.63 11.43
C THR A 427 16.32 6.33 11.88
N PRO A 428 16.10 6.56 13.20
CA PRO A 428 15.00 7.38 13.68
C PRO A 428 15.14 8.85 13.26
N THR A 429 14.02 9.54 13.07
CA THR A 429 14.01 10.99 12.76
C THR A 429 14.69 11.81 13.85
N LYS A 430 15.34 12.93 13.50
CA LYS A 430 15.96 13.81 14.50
C LYS A 430 14.91 14.60 15.29
N PRO A 431 15.17 14.96 16.56
CA PRO A 431 14.30 15.87 17.30
C PRO A 431 14.16 17.21 16.59
N SER A 432 12.95 17.77 16.55
CA SER A 432 12.70 19.11 16.03
C SER A 432 11.79 19.90 16.96
N ARG A 433 11.96 21.23 16.97
CA ARG A 433 11.06 22.16 17.66
C ARG A 433 9.78 22.43 16.86
N GLN A 434 9.82 22.19 15.54
CA GLN A 434 8.66 22.30 14.66
C GLN A 434 7.88 20.97 14.69
N GLN A 435 6.56 21.07 14.62
CA GLN A 435 5.70 19.89 14.54
C GLN A 435 5.65 19.40 13.08
N PHE A 436 6.16 18.20 12.87
CA PHE A 436 6.09 17.51 11.60
C PHE A 436 5.14 16.31 11.70
N THR A 437 4.61 15.92 10.55
CA THR A 437 3.77 14.72 10.44
C THR A 437 4.65 13.46 10.34
N ILE A 438 4.05 12.27 10.48
CA ILE A 438 4.80 11.01 10.47
C ILE A 438 5.43 10.71 9.11
N GLU A 439 4.91 11.35 8.06
CA GLU A 439 5.35 11.28 6.68
C GLU A 439 6.68 12.02 6.44
N CYS A 440 7.19 12.75 7.45
CA CYS A 440 8.40 13.58 7.36
C CYS A 440 9.65 12.90 7.95
N MET A 441 10.73 12.95 7.18
CA MET A 441 12.06 12.46 7.53
C MET A 441 12.95 13.60 8.03
N ILE A 442 12.75 13.95 9.29
CA ILE A 442 13.34 15.16 9.91
C ILE A 442 14.86 15.02 10.08
N GLY A 443 15.59 15.96 9.49
CA GLY A 443 17.03 16.10 9.63
C GLY A 443 17.84 14.92 9.05
N LEU A 444 17.23 14.18 8.13
CA LEU A 444 17.85 13.03 7.45
C LEU A 444 18.54 13.43 6.13
N GLY A 445 18.53 14.72 5.80
CA GLY A 445 19.17 15.25 4.61
C GLY A 445 18.31 15.12 3.36
N SER A 446 18.83 15.68 2.27
CA SER A 446 18.22 15.62 0.95
C SER A 446 19.30 15.43 -0.11
N THR A 447 18.95 14.75 -1.19
CA THR A 447 19.77 14.57 -2.39
C THR A 447 18.85 14.61 -3.62
N PRO A 448 19.31 15.07 -4.79
CA PRO A 448 18.50 15.08 -5.99
C PRO A 448 17.98 13.68 -6.36
N LEU A 449 16.78 13.62 -6.93
CA LEU A 449 16.27 12.41 -7.57
C LEU A 449 17.11 12.07 -8.82
N PRO A 450 17.19 10.78 -9.21
CA PRO A 450 17.90 10.41 -10.43
C PRO A 450 17.20 10.96 -11.67
N ASP A 451 17.98 11.31 -12.69
CA ASP A 451 17.49 11.91 -13.95
C ASP A 451 16.45 11.03 -14.69
N SER A 452 16.46 9.72 -14.43
CA SER A 452 15.48 8.78 -14.99
C SER A 452 14.09 8.88 -14.35
N PHE A 453 13.98 9.39 -13.12
CA PHE A 453 12.73 9.37 -12.38
C PHE A 453 11.64 10.28 -12.98
N PRO A 454 11.91 11.53 -13.38
CA PRO A 454 10.91 12.36 -14.04
C PRO A 454 10.28 11.71 -15.28
N GLY A 455 11.09 11.02 -16.09
CA GLY A 455 10.61 10.28 -17.26
C GLY A 455 9.71 9.10 -16.87
N ALA A 456 10.09 8.32 -15.85
CA ALA A 456 9.28 7.24 -15.33
C ALA A 456 7.93 7.74 -14.78
N LEU A 457 7.96 8.79 -13.96
CA LEU A 457 6.77 9.42 -13.39
C LEU A 457 5.84 9.97 -14.47
N MET A 458 6.39 10.62 -15.50
CA MET A 458 5.61 11.16 -16.61
C MET A 458 4.93 10.05 -17.41
N ARG A 459 5.65 8.99 -17.76
CA ARG A 459 5.07 7.82 -18.44
C ARG A 459 3.95 7.22 -17.60
N ARG A 460 4.17 7.06 -16.29
CA ARG A 460 3.16 6.50 -15.39
C ARG A 460 1.90 7.36 -15.34
N ARG A 461 2.04 8.68 -15.27
CA ARG A 461 0.92 9.64 -15.34
C ARG A 461 0.19 9.61 -16.68
N LEU A 462 0.92 9.47 -17.80
CA LEU A 462 0.33 9.36 -19.13
C LEU A 462 -0.57 8.12 -19.23
N HIS A 463 -0.11 6.99 -18.71
CA HIS A 463 -0.91 5.77 -18.65
C HIS A 463 -2.13 5.95 -17.75
N PHE A 464 -1.95 6.46 -16.53
CA PHE A 464 -3.04 6.72 -15.60
C PHE A 464 -4.12 7.63 -16.18
N LEU A 465 -3.73 8.75 -16.78
CA LEU A 465 -4.64 9.71 -17.42
C LEU A 465 -5.36 9.07 -18.62
N GLY A 466 -4.67 8.25 -19.41
CA GLY A 466 -5.30 7.54 -20.52
C GLY A 466 -6.40 6.60 -20.08
N VAL A 467 -6.17 5.81 -19.01
CA VAL A 467 -7.23 4.95 -18.45
C VAL A 467 -8.36 5.80 -17.88
N THR A 468 -8.03 6.84 -17.10
CA THR A 468 -9.02 7.73 -16.46
C THR A 468 -9.93 8.45 -17.48
N THR A 469 -9.39 8.79 -18.66
CA THR A 469 -10.10 9.55 -19.69
C THR A 469 -10.62 8.68 -20.85
N GLY A 470 -10.40 7.36 -20.82
CA GLY A 470 -10.78 6.44 -21.89
C GLY A 470 -9.88 6.50 -23.14
N VAL A 471 -8.76 7.23 -23.11
CA VAL A 471 -7.79 7.32 -24.20
C VAL A 471 -6.75 6.19 -24.07
N LEU A 472 -7.20 4.94 -24.23
CA LEU A 472 -6.38 3.74 -24.00
C LEU A 472 -5.16 3.61 -24.92
N GLY A 473 -5.12 4.34 -26.04
CA GLY A 473 -3.92 4.41 -26.90
C GLY A 473 -2.68 4.90 -26.16
N SER A 474 -2.84 5.67 -25.06
CA SER A 474 -1.69 6.11 -24.25
C SER A 474 -0.90 4.94 -23.65
N LEU A 475 -1.55 3.80 -23.40
CA LEU A 475 -0.95 2.58 -22.82
C LEU A 475 0.08 1.88 -23.72
N GLN A 476 0.10 2.24 -25.01
CA GLN A 476 1.04 1.71 -25.99
C GLN A 476 2.39 2.44 -25.96
N HIS A 477 2.45 3.62 -25.35
CA HIS A 477 3.66 4.43 -25.31
C HIS A 477 4.55 4.07 -24.11
N CYS A 478 5.70 3.48 -24.38
CA CYS A 478 6.72 3.17 -23.37
C CYS A 478 7.88 4.16 -23.33
N GLU A 479 7.92 5.08 -24.30
CA GLU A 479 8.95 6.10 -24.45
C GLU A 479 8.97 7.02 -23.23
N THR A 480 10.08 7.03 -22.50
CA THR A 480 10.38 8.08 -21.53
C THR A 480 10.96 9.26 -22.29
N TYR A 481 10.34 10.44 -22.18
CA TYR A 481 10.99 11.67 -22.60
C TYR A 481 12.25 11.84 -21.75
N ALA A 482 13.42 11.65 -22.35
CA ALA A 482 14.65 12.19 -21.79
C ALA A 482 14.46 13.70 -21.79
N LEU A 483 14.41 14.31 -20.61
CA LEU A 483 14.35 15.75 -20.50
C LEU A 483 15.75 16.28 -20.78
N ASP A 484 16.06 16.50 -22.06
CA ASP A 484 17.21 17.28 -22.49
C ASP A 484 16.92 18.76 -22.15
N PHE A 485 17.12 19.14 -20.88
CA PHE A 485 17.04 20.54 -20.43
C PHE A 485 18.36 21.27 -20.54
#